data_AF-A0A7S0BYF7-F1
#
_entry.id   AF-A0A7S0BYF7-F1
#
_cell.length_a   1.000
_cell.length_b   1.000
_cell.length_c   1.000
_cell.angle_alpha   90.00
_cell.angle_beta   90.00
_cell.angle_gamma   90.00
#
_symmetry.space_group_name_H-M   'P 1'
#
loop_
_entity.id
_entity.type
_entity.pdbx_description
1 polymer ?
#
loop_
_entity_poly.entity_id
_entity_poly.type
_entity_poly.pdbx_seq_one_letter_code
_entity_poly.pdbx_strand_id
1 'polypeptide(L)'
;CDHIIKLGFKQEYERSNNVGDLLPNGDFEDLIEDDRTSENAWCHDDCYYDPIVMNVTQRIGNVTGIPVVNFDSLQILKYEVGQFYKSHHDYIEYDRDGRTGPRILTFFLYLSD
;
A
#
# COMPACT_ATOMS: atom_id res chain seq x y z
N CYS A 1 -11.77 3.83 11.50
CA CYS A 1 -11.80 3.45 10.07
C CYS A 1 -12.18 4.64 9.20
N ASP A 2 -13.30 5.33 9.47
CA ASP A 2 -13.81 6.48 8.69
C ASP A 2 -12.78 7.57 8.38
N HIS A 3 -11.89 7.89 9.33
CA HIS A 3 -10.84 8.89 9.09
C HIS A 3 -9.86 8.45 7.99
N ILE A 4 -9.40 7.20 8.02
CA ILE A 4 -8.50 6.65 7.01
C ILE A 4 -9.21 6.57 5.65
N ILE A 5 -10.50 6.23 5.63
CA ILE A 5 -11.31 6.26 4.41
C ILE A 5 -11.32 7.68 3.79
N LYS A 6 -11.57 8.72 4.61
CA LYS A 6 -11.53 10.13 4.17
C LYS A 6 -10.15 10.54 3.66
N LEU A 7 -9.08 10.08 4.31
CA LEU A 7 -7.72 10.32 3.84
C LEU A 7 -7.49 9.70 2.46
N GLY A 8 -7.96 8.48 2.21
CA GLY A 8 -7.88 7.87 0.88
C GLY A 8 -8.54 8.73 -0.20
N PHE A 9 -9.73 9.30 0.07
CA PHE A 9 -10.35 10.24 -0.88
C PHE A 9 -9.55 11.53 -1.07
N LYS A 10 -8.90 12.04 -0.02
CA LYS A 10 -8.03 13.23 -0.09
C LYS A 10 -6.73 12.95 -0.87
N GLN A 11 -6.24 11.72 -0.84
CA GLN A 11 -5.06 11.28 -1.58
C GLN A 11 -5.37 10.92 -3.04
N GLU A 12 -6.62 11.10 -3.48
CA GLU A 12 -7.07 10.88 -4.86
C GLU A 12 -6.80 9.45 -5.34
N TYR A 13 -7.75 8.55 -5.07
CA TYR A 13 -7.69 7.17 -5.55
C TYR A 13 -7.44 7.09 -7.06
N GLU A 14 -6.51 6.24 -7.45
CA GLU A 14 -6.20 5.94 -8.84
C GLU A 14 -6.44 4.46 -9.13
N ARG A 15 -6.54 4.13 -10.42
CA ARG A 15 -6.63 2.75 -10.86
C ARG A 15 -5.40 1.98 -10.36
N SER A 16 -5.64 0.86 -9.66
CA SER A 16 -4.53 0.02 -9.21
C SER A 16 -3.82 -0.67 -10.38
N ASN A 17 -2.50 -0.49 -10.45
CA ASN A 17 -1.63 -0.98 -11.53
C ASN A 17 -0.54 -1.86 -10.95
N ASN A 18 -0.20 -2.98 -11.59
CA ASN A 18 0.96 -3.79 -11.20
C ASN A 18 2.27 -3.09 -11.61
N VAL A 19 3.37 -3.51 -10.98
CA VAL A 19 4.70 -3.03 -11.36
C VAL A 19 5.11 -3.72 -12.65
N GLY A 20 5.31 -2.93 -13.70
CA GLY A 20 5.77 -3.38 -15.02
C GLY A 20 7.29 -3.36 -15.15
N ASP A 21 7.79 -3.07 -16.35
CA ASP A 21 9.22 -3.11 -16.64
C ASP A 21 9.99 -1.97 -15.97
N LEU A 22 11.24 -2.23 -15.58
CA LEU A 22 12.16 -1.22 -15.07
C LEU A 22 12.62 -0.29 -16.21
N LEU A 23 12.31 0.99 -16.08
CA LEU A 23 12.69 2.04 -17.00
C LEU A 23 14.15 2.48 -16.79
N PRO A 24 14.81 3.06 -17.82
CA PRO A 24 16.20 3.51 -17.73
C PRO A 24 16.46 4.60 -16.66
N ASN A 25 15.42 5.33 -16.25
CA ASN A 25 15.50 6.35 -15.21
C ASN A 25 15.40 5.77 -13.78
N GLY A 26 15.18 4.45 -13.65
CA GLY A 26 15.03 3.77 -12.36
C GLY A 26 13.58 3.64 -11.88
N ASP A 27 12.61 4.19 -12.61
CA ASP A 27 11.18 4.01 -12.33
C ASP A 27 10.68 2.71 -12.94
N PHE A 28 9.46 2.29 -12.58
CA PHE A 28 8.80 1.16 -13.21
C PHE A 28 7.60 1.62 -14.03
N GLU A 29 7.30 0.92 -15.12
CA GLU A 29 6.06 1.14 -15.85
C GLU A 29 4.84 0.69 -15.02
N ASP A 30 3.72 1.38 -15.22
CA ASP A 30 2.44 0.94 -14.69
C ASP A 30 1.81 -0.10 -15.62
N LEU A 31 1.63 -1.31 -15.11
CA LEU A 31 0.99 -2.40 -15.85
C LEU A 31 -0.46 -2.58 -15.39
N ILE A 32 -1.40 -2.13 -16.20
CA ILE A 32 -2.83 -2.35 -15.95
C ILE A 32 -3.20 -3.77 -16.36
N GLU A 33 -3.46 -4.64 -15.38
CA GLU A 33 -3.92 -6.01 -15.62
C GLU A 33 -5.28 -6.27 -14.97
N ASP A 34 -5.98 -7.28 -15.47
CA ASP A 34 -7.27 -7.73 -14.94
C ASP A 34 -7.13 -8.52 -13.62
N ASP A 35 -5.93 -8.65 -13.08
CA ASP A 35 -5.66 -9.41 -11.86
C ASP A 35 -5.91 -8.59 -10.60
N ARG A 36 -5.71 -7.28 -10.68
CA ARG A 36 -6.01 -6.31 -9.61
C ARG A 36 -6.90 -5.22 -10.15
N THR A 37 -8.15 -5.22 -9.69
CA THR A 37 -9.19 -4.36 -10.25
C THR A 37 -9.74 -3.31 -9.29
N SER A 38 -9.07 -3.04 -8.19
CA SER A 38 -9.39 -1.95 -7.26
C SER A 38 -8.99 -0.56 -7.77
N GLU A 39 -9.33 0.43 -6.96
CA GLU A 39 -8.64 1.71 -6.89
C GLU A 39 -7.77 1.74 -5.61
N ASN A 40 -6.62 2.42 -5.65
CA ASN A 40 -5.79 2.62 -4.45
C ASN A 40 -5.31 4.05 -4.34
N ALA A 41 -5.05 4.44 -3.09
CA ALA A 41 -4.37 5.67 -2.75
C ALA A 41 -3.21 5.34 -1.80
N TRP A 42 -2.12 6.08 -1.92
CA TRP A 42 -0.99 5.95 -1.01
C TRP A 42 -0.94 7.16 -0.08
N CYS A 43 -0.73 6.90 1.20
CA CYS A 43 -0.66 7.94 2.21
C CYS A 43 0.77 8.51 2.26
N HIS A 44 1.01 9.51 1.42
CA HIS A 44 2.29 10.22 1.33
C HIS A 44 2.22 11.62 1.96
N ASP A 45 3.39 12.25 2.12
CA ASP A 45 3.54 13.63 2.61
C ASP A 45 2.72 13.91 3.88
N ASP A 46 1.82 14.89 3.84
CA ASP A 46 0.97 15.29 4.97
C ASP A 46 0.11 14.14 5.51
N CYS A 47 -0.27 13.16 4.67
CA CYS A 47 -1.05 12.01 5.12
C CYS A 47 -0.22 11.13 6.06
N TYR A 48 1.07 10.94 5.78
CA TYR A 48 1.96 10.14 6.63
C TYR A 48 2.10 10.73 8.05
N TYR A 49 2.08 12.06 8.15
CA TYR A 49 2.16 12.78 9.42
C TYR A 49 0.79 13.03 10.09
N ASP A 50 -0.29 12.49 9.53
CA ASP A 50 -1.60 12.57 10.18
C ASP A 50 -1.55 11.86 11.55
N PRO A 51 -2.00 12.50 12.65
CA PRO A 51 -1.88 11.94 14.00
C PRO A 51 -2.58 10.58 14.17
N ILE A 52 -3.65 10.31 13.42
CA ILE A 52 -4.36 9.04 13.46
C ILE A 52 -3.56 7.98 12.70
N VAL A 53 -2.99 8.32 11.53
CA VAL A 53 -2.11 7.42 10.77
C VAL A 53 -0.89 7.03 11.61
N MET A 54 -0.19 8.00 12.19
CA MET A 54 0.97 7.76 13.06
C MET A 54 0.64 6.88 14.27
N ASN A 55 -0.52 7.10 14.90
CA ASN A 55 -0.94 6.27 16.03
C ASN A 55 -1.27 4.83 15.60
N VAL A 56 -1.90 4.65 14.44
CA VAL A 56 -2.18 3.32 13.88
C VAL A 56 -0.88 2.59 13.52
N THR A 57 0.06 3.25 12.82
CA THR A 57 1.34 2.63 12.46
C THR A 57 2.17 2.28 13.69
N GLN A 58 2.19 3.13 14.73
CA GLN A 58 2.86 2.81 15.98
C GLN A 58 2.24 1.59 16.69
N ARG A 59 0.90 1.48 16.68
CA ARG A 59 0.22 0.30 17.24
C ARG A 59 0.54 -0.97 16.46
N ILE A 60 0.60 -0.89 15.12
CA ILE A 60 1.02 -2.02 14.29
C ILE A 60 2.46 -2.42 14.64
N GLY A 61 3.38 -1.46 14.76
CA GLY A 61 4.77 -1.74 15.18
C GLY A 61 4.86 -2.41 16.56
N ASN A 62 4.03 -1.99 17.51
CA ASN A 62 3.98 -2.64 18.83
C ASN A 62 3.45 -4.08 18.77
N VAL A 63 2.50 -4.38 17.87
CA VAL A 63 1.92 -5.72 17.70
C VAL A 63 2.87 -6.66 16.95
N THR A 64 3.53 -6.15 15.89
CA THR A 64 4.43 -6.96 15.05
C THR A 64 5.84 -7.06 15.61
N GLY A 65 6.23 -6.13 16.49
CA GLY A 65 7.61 -5.99 16.97
C GLY A 65 8.56 -5.40 15.92
N ILE A 66 8.03 -4.91 14.78
CA ILE A 66 8.81 -4.35 13.67
C ILE A 66 8.84 -2.81 13.81
N PRO A 67 10.01 -2.16 13.77
CA PRO A 67 10.12 -0.71 13.78
C PRO A 67 9.39 -0.05 12.61
N VAL A 68 8.68 1.06 12.88
CA VAL A 68 7.88 1.80 11.87
C VAL A 68 8.74 2.31 10.71
N VAL A 69 10.04 2.54 10.92
CA VAL A 69 10.98 2.94 9.84
C VAL A 69 11.12 1.90 8.73
N ASN A 70 10.75 0.64 9.00
CA ASN A 70 10.77 -0.44 8.01
C ASN A 70 9.42 -0.59 7.28
N PHE A 71 8.44 0.28 7.56
CA PHE A 71 7.11 0.17 6.96
C PHE A 71 7.09 0.92 5.64
N ASP A 72 6.44 0.34 4.65
CA ASP A 72 5.97 1.10 3.49
C ASP A 72 4.94 2.16 3.93
N SER A 73 4.75 3.16 3.07
CA SER A 73 3.63 4.09 3.24
C SER A 73 2.30 3.33 3.27
N LEU A 74 1.33 3.83 4.05
CA LEU A 74 0.04 3.17 4.16
C LEU A 74 -0.70 3.19 2.81
N GLN A 75 -0.94 2.02 2.24
CA GLN A 75 -1.78 1.85 1.06
C GLN A 75 -3.24 1.69 1.48
N ILE A 76 -4.13 2.46 0.87
CA ILE A 76 -5.58 2.40 1.10
C ILE A 76 -6.22 1.88 -0.18
N LEU A 77 -6.96 0.78 -0.06
CA LEU A 77 -7.60 0.10 -1.18
C LEU A 77 -9.11 0.31 -1.12
N LYS A 78 -9.71 0.60 -2.28
CA LYS A 78 -11.15 0.73 -2.45
C LYS A 78 -11.62 -0.24 -3.53
N TYR A 79 -12.60 -1.06 -3.17
CA TYR A 79 -13.24 -2.02 -4.07
C TYR A 79 -14.71 -1.67 -4.21
N GLU A 80 -15.14 -1.45 -5.45
CA GLU A 80 -16.55 -1.42 -5.85
C GLU A 80 -17.07 -2.83 -6.11
N VAL A 81 -18.40 -2.97 -6.19
CA VAL A 81 -19.05 -4.26 -6.48
C VAL A 81 -18.51 -4.85 -7.79
N GLY A 82 -17.97 -6.06 -7.71
CA GLY A 82 -17.41 -6.80 -8.84
C GLY A 82 -15.90 -6.59 -9.05
N GLN A 83 -15.26 -5.67 -8.34
CA GLN A 83 -13.79 -5.57 -8.32
C GLN A 83 -13.18 -6.63 -7.40
N PHE A 84 -11.94 -7.01 -7.68
CA PHE A 84 -11.23 -8.10 -7.02
C PHE A 84 -9.71 -7.95 -7.12
N TYR A 85 -9.01 -8.74 -6.33
CA TYR A 85 -7.59 -9.01 -6.50
C TYR A 85 -7.41 -10.53 -6.50
N LYS A 86 -6.83 -11.08 -7.57
CA LYS A 86 -6.45 -12.49 -7.65
C LYS A 86 -5.38 -12.84 -6.61
N SER A 87 -5.29 -14.13 -6.30
CA SER A 87 -4.28 -14.66 -5.38
C SER A 87 -2.86 -14.31 -5.86
N HIS A 88 -2.04 -13.77 -4.97
CA HIS A 88 -0.67 -13.35 -5.26
C HIS A 88 0.20 -13.39 -3.99
N HIS A 89 1.49 -13.10 -4.15
CA HIS A 89 2.42 -12.86 -3.05
C HIS A 89 2.75 -11.36 -2.96
N ASP A 90 2.83 -10.82 -1.74
CA ASP A 90 3.34 -9.45 -1.52
C ASP A 90 4.87 -9.35 -1.65
N TYR A 91 5.55 -10.48 -1.76
CA TYR A 91 6.99 -10.55 -1.97
C TYR A 91 7.36 -10.05 -3.37
N ILE A 92 8.27 -9.08 -3.43
CA ILE A 92 8.80 -8.53 -4.67
C ILE A 92 10.22 -9.06 -4.83
N GLU A 93 10.47 -9.85 -5.87
CA GLU A 93 11.79 -10.47 -6.08
C GLU A 93 12.91 -9.43 -6.28
N TYR A 94 12.59 -8.33 -6.96
CA TYR A 94 13.52 -7.21 -7.17
C TYR A 94 14.03 -6.60 -5.86
N ASP A 95 13.18 -6.53 -4.84
CA ASP A 95 13.54 -5.92 -3.54
C ASP A 95 14.51 -6.78 -2.72
N ARG A 96 14.69 -8.06 -3.08
CA ARG A 96 15.62 -8.97 -2.39
C ARG A 96 17.04 -8.40 -2.33
N ASP A 97 17.50 -7.88 -3.46
CA ASP A 97 18.86 -7.36 -3.64
C ASP A 97 18.88 -5.82 -3.58
N GLY A 98 17.71 -5.20 -3.36
CA GLY A 98 17.50 -3.76 -3.21
C GLY A 98 17.90 -3.23 -1.83
N ARG A 99 18.12 -1.91 -1.74
CA ARG A 99 18.54 -1.26 -0.47
C ARG A 99 17.47 -1.29 0.61
N THR A 100 16.20 -1.33 0.21
CA THR A 100 15.04 -1.41 1.09
C THR A 100 14.85 -2.81 1.66
N GLY A 101 15.32 -3.84 0.96
CA GLY A 101 15.08 -5.24 1.29
C GLY A 101 13.66 -5.68 0.96
N PRO A 102 13.38 -7.00 0.99
CA PRO A 102 12.08 -7.54 0.62
C PRO A 102 11.03 -7.37 1.72
N ARG A 103 9.76 -7.32 1.33
CA ARG A 103 8.61 -7.43 2.25
C ARG A 103 8.60 -8.81 2.93
N ILE A 104 8.47 -8.81 4.26
CA ILE A 104 8.43 -10.04 5.08
C ILE A 104 7.08 -10.28 5.76
N LEU A 105 6.23 -9.25 5.87
CA LEU A 105 4.95 -9.30 6.56
C LEU A 105 4.01 -8.23 6.01
N THR A 106 2.72 -8.58 5.91
CA THR A 106 1.64 -7.64 5.57
C THR A 106 0.65 -7.57 6.72
N PHE A 107 0.30 -6.34 7.13
CA PHE A 107 -0.76 -6.09 8.10
C PHE A 107 -1.98 -5.52 7.39
N PHE A 108 -2.98 -6.36 7.11
CA PHE A 108 -4.16 -5.99 6.35
C PHE A 108 -5.31 -5.55 7.26
N LEU A 109 -5.85 -4.34 7.05
CA LEU A 109 -6.93 -3.74 7.85
C LEU A 109 -8.21 -3.63 7.02
N TYR A 110 -9.29 -4.24 7.48
CA TYR A 110 -10.63 -3.98 6.94
C TYR A 110 -11.17 -2.67 7.53
N LEU A 111 -11.49 -1.71 6.66
CA LEU A 111 -11.98 -0.37 7.07
C LEU A 111 -13.50 -0.23 6.98
N SER A 112 -14.16 -1.14 6.29
CA SER A 112 -15.61 -1.24 6.16
C SER A 112 -16.03 -2.70 6.26
N ASP A 113 -17.30 -2.92 6.62
CA ASP A 113 -17.96 -4.23 6.58
C ASP A 113 -18.42 -4.59 5.16
#